data_AF-A0A7K9KAT1-F1
#
_entry.id   AF-A0A7K9KAT1-F1
#
_cell.length_a   1.000
_cell.length_b   1.000
_cell.length_c   1.000
_cell.angle_alpha   90.00
_cell.angle_beta   90.00
_cell.angle_gamma   90.00
#
_symmetry.space_group_name_H-M   'P 1'
#
loop_
_entity.id
_entity.type
_entity.pdbx_description
1 polymer ?
#
loop_
_entity_poly.entity_id
_entity_poly.type
_entity_poly.pdbx_seq_one_letter_code
_entity_poly.pdbx_strand_id
1 'polypeptide(L)'
;ITFSFCLQCKEFTFHTGYEVLVQRLLEGKKMCKDVEDLLKQRAQAEERYGKELVQIARKAGGQTEINTLKAAFEMLKQQIESVGNSHIQLAVMLKEEVRGIEEFRERQKEQRKKYKSAMERMQKSKLSHYKKTMEAKKTYEQKCREADEAEQSFERTSASGNQKQTEKSQNKAKQCRDAANEAENIYKQNIEELDKVRTEWEQEHIKTCEV
;
A
#
# COMPACT_ATOMS: atom_id res chain seq x y z
N ILE A 1 -6.62 16.16 8.27
CA ILE A 1 -5.45 16.03 7.36
C ILE A 1 -5.46 14.59 6.89
N THR A 2 -5.98 14.35 5.68
CA THR A 2 -6.02 13.02 5.06
C THR A 2 -4.60 12.49 4.87
N PHE A 3 -4.38 11.18 5.08
CA PHE A 3 -3.07 10.51 4.92
C PHE A 3 -2.36 10.86 3.59
N SER A 4 -3.16 11.16 2.55
CA SER A 4 -2.73 11.63 1.23
C SER A 4 -1.73 12.81 1.25
N PHE A 5 -1.91 13.81 2.12
CA PHE A 5 -1.12 15.05 2.04
C PHE A 5 0.24 14.98 2.73
N CYS A 6 0.44 14.01 3.64
CA CYS A 6 1.68 13.92 4.44
C CYS A 6 2.78 13.08 3.78
N LEU A 7 2.49 12.46 2.62
CA LEU A 7 3.33 11.44 2.00
C LEU A 7 3.96 11.87 0.66
N GLN A 8 3.78 13.12 0.23
CA GLN A 8 4.49 13.65 -0.93
C GLN A 8 5.99 13.77 -0.63
N CYS A 9 6.78 12.85 -1.18
CA CYS A 9 8.24 12.91 -1.13
C CYS A 9 8.76 14.12 -1.92
N LYS A 10 9.78 14.80 -1.37
CA LYS A 10 10.45 15.94 -2.02
C LYS A 10 11.27 15.57 -3.26
N GLU A 11 11.59 14.29 -3.43
CA GLU A 11 12.33 13.77 -4.58
C GLU A 11 11.47 12.80 -5.40
N PHE A 12 11.45 12.99 -6.72
CA PHE A 12 10.58 12.27 -7.66
C PHE A 12 10.78 10.74 -7.62
N THR A 13 11.98 10.29 -7.30
CA THR A 13 12.37 8.87 -7.20
C THR A 13 11.98 8.23 -5.86
N PHE A 14 11.74 9.03 -4.83
CA PHE A 14 11.43 8.54 -3.49
C PHE A 14 9.95 8.17 -3.36
N HIS A 15 9.70 7.14 -2.56
CA HIS A 15 8.37 6.58 -2.30
C HIS A 15 8.24 6.17 -0.82
N THR A 16 8.97 6.85 0.07
CA THR A 16 9.02 6.60 1.52
C THR A 16 7.62 6.62 2.15
N GLY A 17 6.71 7.46 1.64
CA GLY A 17 5.34 7.47 2.11
C GLY A 17 4.59 6.14 1.91
N TYR A 18 4.83 5.48 0.77
CA TYR A 18 4.32 4.13 0.51
C TYR A 18 4.94 3.09 1.45
N GLU A 19 6.25 3.17 1.72
CA GLU A 19 6.93 2.23 2.63
C GLU A 19 6.35 2.30 4.05
N VAL A 20 6.09 3.51 4.56
CA VAL A 20 5.47 3.73 5.86
C VAL A 20 4.05 3.14 5.91
N LEU A 21 3.25 3.32 4.86
CA LEU A 21 1.90 2.73 4.79
C LEU A 21 1.93 1.21 4.77
N VAL A 22 2.82 0.62 3.96
CA VAL A 22 2.97 -0.84 3.92
C VAL A 22 3.37 -1.39 5.28
N GLN A 23 4.29 -0.70 5.98
CA GLN A 23 4.69 -1.07 7.33
C GLN A 23 3.53 -0.98 8.31
N ARG A 24 2.72 0.08 8.24
CA ARG A 24 1.52 0.23 9.08
C ARG A 24 0.49 -0.88 8.84
N LEU A 25 0.29 -1.30 7.58
CA LEU A 25 -0.59 -2.41 7.24
C LEU A 25 -0.05 -3.76 7.74
N LEU A 26 1.28 -3.93 7.83
CA LEU A 26 1.90 -5.11 8.43
C LEU A 26 1.70 -5.15 9.94
N GLU A 27 1.86 -4.01 10.61
CA GLU A 27 1.56 -3.87 12.04
C GLU A 27 0.08 -4.16 12.33
N GLY A 28 -0.84 -3.65 11.51
CA GLY A 28 -2.27 -3.94 11.63
C GLY A 28 -2.58 -5.45 11.53
N LYS A 29 -1.92 -6.17 10.61
CA LYS A 29 -2.03 -7.63 10.52
C LYS A 29 -1.54 -8.32 11.79
N LYS A 30 -0.42 -7.85 12.36
CA LYS A 30 0.12 -8.39 13.62
C LYS A 30 -0.88 -8.19 14.77
N MET A 31 -1.44 -6.98 14.88
CA MET A 31 -2.46 -6.68 15.89
C MET A 31 -3.68 -7.60 15.76
N CYS A 32 -4.16 -7.88 14.54
CA CYS A 32 -5.26 -8.82 14.34
C CYS A 32 -4.92 -10.23 14.86
N LYS A 33 -3.66 -10.67 14.71
CA LYS A 33 -3.21 -11.95 15.26
C LYS A 33 -3.16 -11.93 16.78
N ASP A 34 -2.67 -10.84 17.37
CA ASP A 34 -2.62 -10.68 18.82
C ASP A 34 -4.04 -10.71 19.44
N VAL A 35 -5.03 -10.06 18.80
CA VAL A 35 -6.44 -10.11 19.23
C VAL A 35 -7.03 -11.52 19.08
N GLU A 36 -6.76 -12.21 17.97
CA GLU A 36 -7.18 -13.60 17.78
C GLU A 36 -6.67 -14.51 18.89
N ASP A 37 -5.38 -14.43 19.21
CA ASP A 37 -4.75 -15.26 20.23
C ASP A 37 -5.31 -14.96 21.63
N LEU A 38 -5.57 -13.68 21.92
CA LEU A 38 -6.24 -13.25 23.15
C LEU A 38 -7.65 -13.85 23.27
N LEU A 39 -8.46 -13.76 22.22
CA LEU A 39 -9.82 -14.32 22.23
C LEU A 39 -9.82 -15.85 22.31
N LYS A 40 -8.85 -16.53 21.67
CA LYS A 40 -8.69 -17.99 21.81
C LYS A 40 -8.42 -18.40 23.25
N GLN A 41 -7.49 -17.71 23.93
CA GLN A 41 -7.19 -17.96 25.34
C GLN A 41 -8.42 -17.71 26.23
N ARG A 42 -9.14 -16.61 25.98
CA ARG A 42 -10.38 -16.30 26.70
C ARG A 42 -11.44 -17.39 26.49
N ALA A 43 -11.70 -17.80 25.26
CA ALA A 43 -12.68 -18.84 24.94
C ALA A 43 -12.35 -20.17 25.65
N GLN A 44 -11.07 -20.55 25.71
CA GLN A 44 -10.64 -21.75 26.42
C GLN A 44 -10.86 -21.65 27.93
N ALA A 45 -10.61 -20.49 28.53
CA ALA A 45 -10.84 -20.25 29.95
C ALA A 45 -12.34 -20.31 30.30
N GLU A 46 -13.18 -19.66 29.51
CA GLU A 46 -14.64 -19.66 29.65
C GLU A 46 -15.21 -21.09 29.51
N GLU A 47 -14.73 -21.86 28.53
CA GLU A 47 -15.16 -23.25 28.32
C GLU A 47 -14.79 -24.15 29.50
N ARG A 48 -13.56 -24.02 30.02
CA ARG A 48 -13.11 -24.79 31.19
C ARG A 48 -13.97 -24.45 32.42
N TYR A 49 -14.16 -23.16 32.69
CA TYR A 49 -14.95 -22.71 33.82
C TYR A 49 -16.41 -23.19 33.75
N GLY A 50 -17.05 -23.04 32.59
CA GLY A 50 -18.42 -23.51 32.38
C GLY A 50 -18.56 -25.02 32.57
N LYS A 51 -17.61 -25.82 32.04
CA LYS A 51 -17.60 -27.28 32.23
C LYS A 51 -17.41 -27.69 33.69
N GLU A 52 -16.53 -27.00 34.42
CA GLU A 52 -16.31 -27.24 35.85
C GLU A 52 -17.58 -26.94 36.66
N LEU A 53 -18.28 -25.83 36.39
CA LEU A 53 -19.55 -25.50 37.04
C LEU A 53 -20.62 -26.57 36.80
N VAL A 54 -20.81 -27.00 35.55
CA VAL A 54 -21.75 -28.09 35.21
C VAL A 54 -21.37 -29.38 35.95
N GLN A 55 -20.08 -29.70 36.03
CA GLN A 55 -19.60 -30.88 36.75
C GLN A 55 -19.88 -30.79 38.26
N ILE A 56 -19.66 -29.62 38.88
CA ILE A 56 -19.96 -29.36 40.29
C ILE A 56 -21.45 -29.55 40.56
N ALA A 57 -22.33 -28.94 39.75
CA ALA A 57 -23.77 -29.07 39.88
C ALA A 57 -24.25 -30.53 39.82
N ARG A 58 -23.67 -31.33 38.89
CA ARG A 58 -24.05 -32.74 38.70
C ARG A 58 -23.51 -33.67 39.78
N LYS A 59 -22.34 -33.36 40.37
CA LYS A 59 -21.74 -34.15 41.46
C LYS A 59 -22.24 -33.76 42.84
N ALA A 60 -22.96 -32.64 42.97
CA ALA A 60 -23.53 -32.21 44.23
C ALA A 60 -24.48 -33.28 44.80
N GLY A 61 -24.36 -33.55 46.10
CA GLY A 61 -25.12 -34.57 46.83
C GLY A 61 -26.57 -34.18 47.08
N GLY A 62 -27.06 -34.38 48.31
CA GLY A 62 -28.39 -33.93 48.74
C GLY A 62 -29.55 -34.86 48.37
N GLN A 63 -29.27 -36.07 47.86
CA GLN A 63 -30.31 -37.05 47.50
C GLN A 63 -31.10 -37.55 48.72
N THR A 64 -30.51 -37.49 49.92
CA THR A 64 -31.10 -37.90 51.19
C THR A 64 -32.02 -36.84 51.81
N GLU A 65 -31.95 -35.59 51.35
CA GLU A 65 -32.80 -34.51 51.84
C GLU A 65 -34.24 -34.64 51.36
N ILE A 66 -35.18 -34.09 52.13
CA ILE A 66 -36.62 -34.17 51.86
C ILE A 66 -37.29 -32.78 51.95
N ASN A 67 -38.52 -32.70 51.43
CA ASN A 67 -39.38 -31.52 51.53
C ASN A 67 -38.74 -30.23 50.94
N THR A 68 -38.95 -29.09 51.60
CA THR A 68 -38.62 -27.76 51.09
C THR A 68 -37.12 -27.53 50.94
N LEU A 69 -36.29 -28.11 51.83
CA LEU A 69 -34.84 -28.00 51.73
C LEU A 69 -34.29 -28.72 50.49
N LYS A 70 -34.82 -29.92 50.21
CA LYS A 70 -34.51 -30.64 48.96
C LYS A 70 -34.82 -29.77 47.73
N ALA A 71 -36.02 -29.18 47.69
CA ALA A 71 -36.43 -28.33 46.57
C ALA A 71 -35.50 -27.12 46.40
N ALA A 72 -35.15 -26.43 47.50
CA ALA A 72 -34.22 -25.30 47.46
C ALA A 72 -32.81 -25.71 46.99
N PHE A 73 -32.32 -26.87 47.43
CA PHE A 73 -31.02 -27.37 47.01
C PHE A 73 -30.99 -27.80 45.54
N GLU A 74 -32.06 -28.44 45.03
CA GLU A 74 -32.21 -28.74 43.60
C GLU A 74 -32.24 -27.45 42.75
N MET A 75 -32.95 -26.41 43.19
CA MET A 75 -32.94 -25.11 42.51
C MET A 75 -31.53 -24.51 42.47
N LEU A 76 -30.77 -24.60 43.56
CA LEU A 76 -29.38 -24.12 43.59
C LEU A 76 -28.51 -24.87 42.56
N LYS A 77 -28.59 -26.20 42.50
CA LYS A 77 -27.84 -26.98 41.50
C LYS A 77 -28.22 -26.58 40.06
N GLN A 78 -29.52 -26.39 39.80
CA GLN A 78 -30.00 -25.95 38.49
C GLN A 78 -29.46 -24.57 38.10
N GLN A 79 -29.40 -23.63 39.05
CA GLN A 79 -28.81 -22.31 38.80
C GLN A 79 -27.31 -22.39 38.47
N ILE A 80 -26.55 -23.21 39.21
CA ILE A 80 -25.12 -23.43 38.92
C ILE A 80 -24.93 -24.06 37.53
N GLU A 81 -25.72 -25.08 37.19
CA GLU A 81 -25.66 -25.70 35.86
C GLU A 81 -26.04 -24.72 34.75
N SER A 82 -27.07 -23.89 34.97
CA SER A 82 -27.50 -22.85 34.04
C SER A 82 -26.39 -21.84 33.76
N VAL A 83 -25.73 -21.31 34.81
CA VAL A 83 -24.58 -20.41 34.66
C VAL A 83 -23.43 -21.09 33.92
N GLY A 84 -23.12 -22.34 34.27
CA GLY A 84 -22.09 -23.12 33.58
C GLY A 84 -22.36 -23.28 32.08
N ASN A 85 -23.60 -23.57 31.71
CA ASN A 85 -24.02 -23.64 30.31
C ASN A 85 -23.90 -22.29 29.58
N SER A 86 -24.23 -21.17 30.25
CA SER A 86 -24.03 -19.83 29.67
C SER A 86 -22.56 -19.51 29.38
N HIS A 87 -21.62 -19.91 30.25
CA HIS A 87 -20.19 -19.76 29.99
C HIS A 87 -19.70 -20.64 28.83
N ILE A 88 -20.21 -21.88 28.71
CA ILE A 88 -19.93 -22.74 27.56
C ILE A 88 -20.43 -22.10 26.26
N GLN A 89 -21.65 -21.55 26.27
CA GLN A 89 -22.20 -20.84 25.11
C GLN A 89 -21.38 -19.60 24.75
N LEU A 90 -20.94 -18.82 25.73
CA LEU A 90 -20.05 -17.69 25.50
C LEU A 90 -18.73 -18.12 24.85
N ALA A 91 -18.14 -19.23 25.28
CA ALA A 91 -16.94 -19.78 24.67
C ALA A 91 -17.15 -20.16 23.19
N VAL A 92 -18.33 -20.67 22.84
CA VAL A 92 -18.69 -20.96 21.44
C VAL A 92 -18.78 -19.67 20.62
N MET A 93 -19.50 -18.65 21.12
CA MET A 93 -19.61 -17.35 20.43
C MET A 93 -18.23 -16.70 20.23
N LEU A 94 -17.36 -16.76 21.24
CA LEU A 94 -15.99 -16.25 21.13
C LEU A 94 -15.17 -16.97 20.03
N LYS A 95 -15.37 -18.27 19.83
CA LYS A 95 -14.72 -19.02 18.75
C LYS A 95 -15.23 -18.60 17.36
N GLU A 96 -16.50 -18.21 17.25
CA GLU A 96 -17.06 -17.67 16.00
C GLU A 96 -16.49 -16.29 15.69
N GLU A 97 -16.36 -15.42 16.69
CA GLU A 97 -15.69 -14.11 16.53
C GLU A 97 -14.23 -14.27 16.11
N VAL A 98 -13.50 -15.22 16.71
CA VAL A 98 -12.13 -15.58 16.33
C VAL A 98 -12.05 -15.94 14.84
N ARG A 99 -12.99 -16.74 14.32
CA ARG A 99 -13.06 -17.08 12.90
C ARG A 99 -13.29 -15.83 12.04
N GLY A 100 -14.16 -14.92 12.47
CA GLY A 100 -14.39 -13.65 11.79
C GLY A 100 -13.11 -12.79 11.67
N ILE A 101 -12.29 -12.77 12.72
CA ILE A 101 -10.98 -12.08 12.73
C ILE A 101 -9.99 -12.78 11.78
N GLU A 102 -9.95 -14.11 11.76
CA GLU A 102 -9.10 -14.87 10.84
C GLU A 102 -9.44 -14.57 9.37
N GLU A 103 -10.73 -14.58 9.02
CA GLU A 103 -11.22 -14.22 7.69
C GLU A 103 -10.92 -12.76 7.33
N PHE A 104 -11.11 -11.84 8.27
CA PHE A 104 -10.75 -10.44 8.09
C PHE A 104 -9.24 -10.28 7.80
N ARG A 105 -8.38 -10.97 8.57
CA ARG A 105 -6.93 -10.92 8.40
C ARG A 105 -6.49 -11.45 7.03
N GLU A 106 -7.08 -12.54 6.56
CA GLU A 106 -6.75 -13.07 5.23
C GLU A 106 -7.23 -12.13 4.11
N ARG A 107 -8.42 -11.52 4.24
CA ARG A 107 -8.89 -10.47 3.31
C ARG A 107 -7.94 -9.28 3.25
N GLN A 108 -7.53 -8.75 4.42
CA GLN A 108 -6.56 -7.66 4.54
C GLN A 108 -5.20 -8.01 3.90
N LYS A 109 -4.72 -9.24 4.10
CA LYS A 109 -3.48 -9.74 3.49
C LYS A 109 -3.56 -9.76 1.97
N GLU A 110 -4.67 -10.22 1.39
CA GLU A 110 -4.86 -10.28 -0.06
C GLU A 110 -5.00 -8.89 -0.67
N GLN A 111 -5.78 -8.00 -0.05
CA GLN A 111 -5.88 -6.59 -0.46
C GLN A 111 -4.52 -5.89 -0.46
N ARG A 112 -3.74 -6.04 0.63
CA ARG A 112 -2.38 -5.49 0.70
C ARG A 112 -1.47 -6.05 -0.40
N LYS A 113 -1.57 -7.35 -0.72
CA LYS A 113 -0.75 -7.97 -1.77
C LYS A 113 -1.07 -7.37 -3.16
N LYS A 114 -2.36 -7.19 -3.46
CA LYS A 114 -2.82 -6.55 -4.70
C LYS A 114 -2.29 -5.11 -4.80
N TYR A 115 -2.46 -4.33 -3.72
CA TYR A 115 -1.94 -2.96 -3.65
C TYR A 115 -0.43 -2.89 -3.86
N LYS A 116 0.34 -3.70 -3.11
CA LYS A 116 1.79 -3.76 -3.22
C LYS A 116 2.22 -4.03 -4.67
N SER A 117 1.61 -5.02 -5.34
CA SER A 117 1.94 -5.35 -6.72
C SER A 117 1.60 -4.24 -7.71
N ALA A 118 0.46 -3.55 -7.53
CA ALA A 118 0.07 -2.42 -8.36
C ALA A 118 1.06 -1.25 -8.20
N MET A 119 1.36 -0.87 -6.96
CA MET A 119 2.29 0.22 -6.65
C MET A 119 3.71 -0.05 -7.14
N GLU A 120 4.22 -1.28 -6.97
CA GLU A 120 5.54 -1.67 -7.48
C GLU A 120 5.62 -1.55 -9.01
N ARG A 121 4.57 -1.96 -9.72
CA ARG A 121 4.48 -1.85 -11.18
C ARG A 121 4.47 -0.39 -11.62
N MET A 122 3.66 0.44 -10.97
CA MET A 122 3.55 1.86 -11.30
C MET A 122 4.83 2.62 -10.95
N GLN A 123 5.47 2.32 -9.82
CA GLN A 123 6.76 2.91 -9.46
C GLN A 123 7.85 2.53 -10.47
N LYS A 124 7.91 1.27 -10.92
CA LYS A 124 8.83 0.84 -11.98
C LYS A 124 8.57 1.58 -13.29
N SER A 125 7.30 1.75 -13.67
CA SER A 125 6.92 2.55 -14.84
C SER A 125 7.37 4.00 -14.71
N LYS A 126 7.11 4.63 -13.55
CA LYS A 126 7.50 6.01 -13.25
C LYS A 126 9.01 6.22 -13.36
N LEU A 127 9.81 5.32 -12.78
CA LEU A 127 11.27 5.36 -12.86
C LEU A 127 11.78 5.17 -14.29
N SER A 128 11.16 4.29 -15.07
CA SER A 128 11.50 4.07 -16.48
C SER A 128 11.26 5.32 -17.33
N HIS A 129 10.08 5.94 -17.20
CA HIS A 129 9.76 7.18 -17.93
C HIS A 129 10.65 8.34 -17.48
N TYR A 130 10.98 8.42 -16.18
CA TYR A 130 11.91 9.41 -15.67
C TYR A 130 13.29 9.27 -16.33
N LYS A 131 13.83 8.05 -16.38
CA LYS A 131 15.12 7.78 -17.03
C LYS A 131 15.09 8.18 -18.52
N LYS A 132 14.06 7.76 -19.26
CA LYS A 132 13.86 8.11 -20.68
C LYS A 132 13.81 9.63 -20.87
N THR A 133 13.10 10.33 -19.99
CA THR A 133 12.97 11.81 -20.01
C THR A 133 14.30 12.50 -19.77
N MET A 134 15.11 12.00 -18.83
CA MET A 134 16.43 12.55 -18.53
C MET A 134 17.44 12.29 -19.67
N GLU A 135 17.36 11.15 -20.35
CA GLU A 135 18.16 10.85 -21.55
C GLU A 135 17.78 11.77 -22.72
N ALA A 136 16.48 12.00 -22.94
CA ALA A 136 15.98 12.94 -23.94
C ALA A 136 16.42 14.37 -23.65
N LYS A 137 16.34 14.81 -22.37
CA LYS A 137 16.86 16.12 -21.93
C LYS A 137 18.34 16.28 -22.28
N LYS A 138 19.18 15.29 -21.92
CA LYS A 138 20.61 15.32 -22.20
C LYS A 138 20.89 15.39 -23.71
N THR A 139 20.10 14.68 -24.51
CA THR A 139 20.21 14.69 -25.97
C THR A 139 19.84 16.05 -26.55
N TYR A 140 18.73 16.63 -26.09
CA TYR A 140 18.31 17.98 -26.46
C TYR A 140 19.38 19.03 -26.12
N GLU A 141 19.89 19.02 -24.88
CA GLU A 141 20.97 19.93 -24.45
C GLU A 141 22.23 19.80 -25.31
N GLN A 142 22.61 18.57 -25.69
CA GLN A 142 23.72 18.32 -26.59
C GLN A 142 23.45 18.88 -28.00
N LYS A 143 22.24 18.71 -28.53
CA LYS A 143 21.86 19.23 -29.85
C LYS A 143 21.77 20.75 -29.90
N CYS A 144 21.35 21.40 -28.82
CA CYS A 144 21.43 22.86 -28.69
C CYS A 144 22.87 23.35 -28.79
N ARG A 145 23.81 22.74 -28.07
CA ARG A 145 25.24 23.11 -28.15
C ARG A 145 25.80 22.94 -29.57
N GLU A 146 25.49 21.82 -30.23
CA GLU A 146 25.90 21.59 -31.62
C GLU A 146 25.32 22.63 -32.60
N ALA A 147 24.08 23.07 -32.37
CA ALA A 147 23.45 24.13 -33.16
C ALA A 147 24.13 25.49 -32.92
N ASP A 148 24.39 25.86 -31.66
CA ASP A 148 25.09 27.10 -31.30
C ASP A 148 26.50 27.16 -31.88
N GLU A 149 27.24 26.05 -31.84
CA GLU A 149 28.57 25.93 -32.44
C GLU A 149 28.53 26.05 -33.97
N ALA A 150 27.54 25.43 -34.61
CA ALA A 150 27.37 25.52 -36.06
C ALA A 150 26.97 26.93 -36.50
N GLU A 151 26.16 27.64 -35.72
CA GLU A 151 25.78 29.03 -35.93
C GLU A 151 26.99 29.96 -35.85
N GLN A 152 27.79 29.87 -34.78
CA GLN A 152 29.02 30.64 -34.64
C GLN A 152 30.02 30.34 -35.77
N SER A 153 30.11 29.09 -36.21
CA SER A 153 30.94 28.69 -37.34
C SER A 153 30.47 29.33 -38.65
N PHE A 154 29.15 29.40 -38.86
CA PHE A 154 28.55 30.09 -39.99
C PHE A 154 28.84 31.59 -39.96
N GLU A 155 28.68 32.26 -38.83
CA GLU A 155 28.98 33.70 -38.67
C GLU A 155 30.44 34.04 -39.00
N ARG A 156 31.39 33.22 -38.55
CA ARG A 156 32.82 33.41 -38.87
C ARG A 156 33.11 33.17 -40.36
N THR A 157 32.45 32.17 -40.94
CA THR A 157 32.64 31.80 -42.35
C THR A 157 31.95 32.80 -43.28
N SER A 158 30.83 33.40 -42.89
CA SER A 158 30.13 34.42 -43.68
C SER A 158 30.91 35.74 -43.73
N ALA A 159 31.71 36.04 -42.72
CA ALA A 159 32.54 37.25 -42.66
C ALA A 159 33.82 37.19 -43.52
N SER A 160 34.34 35.99 -43.85
CA SER A 160 35.65 35.86 -44.52
C SER A 160 35.76 34.73 -45.56
N GLY A 161 34.73 33.89 -45.69
CA GLY A 161 34.73 32.71 -46.55
C GLY A 161 34.26 32.98 -47.97
N ASN A 162 34.61 32.08 -48.90
CA ASN A 162 34.08 32.12 -50.27
C ASN A 162 32.62 31.61 -50.32
N GLN A 163 31.89 32.00 -51.37
CA GLN A 163 30.44 31.73 -51.48
C GLN A 163 30.05 30.25 -51.25
N LYS A 164 30.84 29.32 -51.78
CA LYS A 164 30.61 27.88 -51.64
C LYS A 164 30.84 27.38 -50.20
N GLN A 165 31.82 27.93 -49.47
CA GLN A 165 32.04 27.62 -48.05
C GLN A 165 30.92 28.19 -47.18
N THR A 166 30.47 29.41 -47.47
CA THR A 166 29.36 30.05 -46.75
C THR A 166 28.06 29.26 -46.90
N GLU A 167 27.68 28.84 -48.11
CA GLU A 167 26.49 28.00 -48.36
C GLU A 167 26.57 26.66 -47.63
N LYS A 168 27.73 26.00 -47.65
CA LYS A 168 27.93 24.72 -46.94
C LYS A 168 27.79 24.90 -45.42
N SER A 169 28.34 25.97 -44.86
CA SER A 169 28.26 26.28 -43.44
C SER A 169 26.83 26.63 -43.02
N GLN A 170 26.11 27.40 -43.85
CA GLN A 170 24.70 27.74 -43.63
C GLN A 170 23.81 26.48 -43.59
N ASN A 171 24.00 25.57 -44.54
CA ASN A 171 23.24 24.31 -44.60
C ASN A 171 23.50 23.45 -43.35
N LYS A 172 24.75 23.41 -42.86
CA LYS A 172 25.09 22.69 -41.62
C LYS A 172 24.42 23.33 -40.40
N ALA A 173 24.46 24.67 -40.27
CA ALA A 173 23.79 25.38 -39.18
C ALA A 173 22.28 25.11 -39.18
N LYS A 174 21.63 25.17 -40.34
CA LYS A 174 20.22 24.82 -40.48
C LYS A 174 19.93 23.38 -40.06
N GLN A 175 20.73 22.41 -40.53
CA GLN A 175 20.57 21.00 -40.17
C GLN A 175 20.71 20.75 -38.66
N CYS A 176 21.70 21.37 -38.01
CA CYS A 176 21.88 21.27 -36.56
C CYS A 176 20.70 21.88 -35.80
N ARG A 177 20.16 23.01 -36.26
CA ARG A 177 18.95 23.64 -35.69
C ARG A 177 17.72 22.76 -35.83
N ASP A 178 17.49 22.18 -37.02
CA ASP A 178 16.37 21.26 -37.25
C ASP A 178 16.49 20.01 -36.34
N ALA A 179 17.70 19.49 -36.14
CA ALA A 179 17.95 18.38 -35.22
C ALA A 179 17.73 18.75 -33.75
N ALA A 180 18.03 19.99 -33.34
CA ALA A 180 17.74 20.48 -32.00
C ALA A 180 16.22 20.61 -31.75
N ASN A 181 15.47 21.12 -32.74
CA ASN A 181 14.01 21.22 -32.67
C ASN A 181 13.35 19.84 -32.57
N GLU A 182 13.83 18.85 -33.33
CA GLU A 182 13.33 17.47 -33.23
C GLU A 182 13.60 16.86 -31.84
N ALA A 183 14.81 17.07 -31.31
CA ALA A 183 15.15 16.62 -29.96
C ALA A 183 14.31 17.33 -28.88
N GLU A 184 13.96 18.61 -29.09
CA GLU A 184 13.05 19.36 -28.21
C GLU A 184 11.65 18.74 -28.19
N ASN A 185 11.09 18.43 -29.35
CA ASN A 185 9.76 17.80 -29.47
C ASN A 185 9.72 16.45 -28.74
N ILE A 186 10.75 15.62 -28.92
CA ILE A 186 10.88 14.34 -28.22
C ILE A 186 10.98 14.56 -26.70
N TYR A 187 11.75 15.55 -26.26
CA TYR A 187 11.87 15.85 -24.82
C TYR A 187 10.53 16.32 -24.23
N LYS A 188 9.80 17.21 -24.92
CA LYS A 188 8.47 17.69 -24.52
C LYS A 188 7.47 16.53 -24.42
N GLN A 189 7.41 15.66 -25.43
CA GLN A 189 6.55 14.48 -25.40
C GLN A 189 6.86 13.57 -24.20
N ASN A 190 8.14 13.33 -23.91
CA ASN A 190 8.53 12.50 -22.77
C ASN A 190 8.15 13.15 -21.41
N ILE A 191 8.20 14.48 -21.30
CA ILE A 191 7.72 15.20 -20.11
C ILE A 191 6.22 14.98 -19.91
N GLU A 192 5.41 15.09 -20.97
CA GLU A 192 3.96 14.87 -20.91
C GLU A 192 3.63 13.42 -20.52
N GLU A 193 4.32 12.44 -21.13
CA GLU A 193 4.18 11.02 -20.75
C GLU A 193 4.55 10.78 -19.28
N LEU A 194 5.63 11.41 -18.81
CA LEU A 194 6.08 11.30 -17.42
C LEU A 194 5.08 11.92 -16.45
N ASP A 195 4.50 13.07 -16.78
CA ASP A 195 3.50 13.76 -15.96
C ASP A 195 2.22 12.94 -15.82
N LYS A 196 1.79 12.29 -16.91
CA LYS A 196 0.68 11.35 -16.91
C LYS A 196 0.94 10.17 -15.98
N VAL A 197 2.10 9.51 -16.11
CA VAL A 197 2.47 8.38 -15.24
C VAL A 197 2.60 8.80 -13.78
N ARG A 198 3.12 10.01 -13.50
CA ARG A 198 3.15 10.57 -12.13
C ARG A 198 1.73 10.71 -11.57
N THR A 199 0.84 11.31 -12.34
CA THR A 199 -0.54 11.58 -11.90
C THR A 199 -1.31 10.28 -11.65
N GLU A 200 -1.17 9.28 -12.52
CA GLU A 200 -1.75 7.96 -12.32
C GLU A 200 -1.22 7.31 -11.02
N TRP A 201 0.10 7.37 -10.79
CA TRP A 201 0.72 6.84 -9.56
C TRP A 201 0.20 7.53 -8.30
N GLU A 202 0.05 8.86 -8.33
CA GLU A 202 -0.52 9.63 -7.21
C GLU A 202 -1.98 9.24 -6.96
N GLN A 203 -2.81 9.14 -8.01
CA GLN A 203 -4.21 8.77 -7.87
C GLN A 203 -4.41 7.36 -7.30
N GLU A 204 -3.63 6.38 -7.75
CA GLU A 204 -3.71 5.01 -7.23
C GLU A 204 -3.26 4.96 -5.76
N HIS A 205 -2.20 5.73 -5.43
CA HIS A 205 -1.72 5.85 -4.07
C HIS A 205 -2.81 6.47 -3.16
N ILE A 206 -3.47 7.56 -3.59
CA ILE A 206 -4.54 8.23 -2.84
C ILE A 206 -5.74 7.29 -2.65
N LYS A 207 -6.24 6.68 -3.72
CA LYS A 207 -7.36 5.73 -3.66
C LYS A 207 -7.13 4.63 -2.63
N THR A 208 -5.89 4.20 -2.47
CA THR A 208 -5.57 3.15 -1.52
C THR A 208 -5.35 3.67 -0.08
N CYS A 209 -5.01 4.94 0.09
CA CYS A 209 -4.91 5.56 1.41
C CYS A 209 -6.29 5.88 2.04
N GLU A 210 -7.35 5.93 1.24
CA GLU A 210 -8.70 6.32 1.65
C GLU A 210 -9.64 5.14 1.89
N VAL A 211 -9.17 3.90 1.72
CA VAL A 211 -9.93 2.65 1.93
C VAL A 211 -9.61 2.01 3.27
#